data_AF-A0A2V6YQ75-F1
#
_entry.id   AF-A0A2V6YQ75-F1
#
_cell.length_a   1.000
_cell.length_b   1.000
_cell.length_c   1.000
_cell.angle_alpha   90.00
_cell.angle_beta   90.00
_cell.angle_gamma   90.00
#
_symmetry.space_group_name_H-M   'P 1'
#
loop_
_entity.id
_entity.type
_entity.pdbx_description
1 polymer ?
#
loop_
_entity_poly.entity_id
_entity_poly.type
_entity_poly.pdbx_seq_one_letter_code
_entity_poly.pdbx_strand_id
1 'polypeptide(L)'
;MAPPRLIEQAVMATEVSTRDFAWPDFDRWQAAFAAARIFPPRWEGLHRAPPAHTPEAEAYRLRKLGLLAEWLDMLARRSTVHAHFARQGIRARVERQDRRLPCPACDPLNMREVGAQLDAMPPFHPGCRCVVVAVPIEPAGRRRKSYERLRPRIE
;
A
#
# COMPACT_ATOMS: atom_id res chain seq x y z
N MET A 1 -45.58 51.83 5.14
CA MET A 1 -44.66 51.38 4.06
C MET A 1 -43.28 51.22 4.67
N ALA A 2 -42.80 49.99 4.85
CA ALA A 2 -41.50 49.68 5.43
C ALA A 2 -40.45 49.53 4.31
N PRO A 3 -39.17 49.89 4.52
CA PRO A 3 -38.17 49.82 3.47
C PRO A 3 -37.75 48.36 3.23
N PRO A 4 -37.37 47.98 1.99
CA PRO A 4 -36.83 46.65 1.74
C PRO A 4 -35.43 46.59 2.36
N ARG A 5 -35.27 45.71 3.35
CA ARG A 5 -33.95 45.34 3.87
C ARG A 5 -33.12 44.80 2.71
N LEU A 6 -32.02 45.47 2.41
CA LEU A 6 -30.92 44.91 1.65
C LEU A 6 -30.62 43.54 2.25
N ILE A 7 -30.87 42.50 1.46
CA ILE A 7 -30.32 41.17 1.72
C ILE A 7 -28.82 41.39 1.58
N GLU A 8 -28.15 41.67 2.70
CA GLU A 8 -26.74 41.40 2.84
C GLU A 8 -26.60 39.93 2.46
N GLN A 9 -26.16 39.71 1.22
CA GLN A 9 -25.51 38.48 0.85
C GLN A 9 -24.34 38.38 1.81
N ALA A 10 -24.56 37.71 2.93
CA ALA A 10 -23.53 36.99 3.63
C ALA A 10 -22.99 36.01 2.60
N VAL A 11 -22.08 36.50 1.76
CA VAL A 11 -21.00 35.70 1.22
C VAL A 11 -20.29 35.24 2.47
N MET A 12 -20.81 34.16 3.06
CA MET A 12 -19.99 33.21 3.78
C MET A 12 -19.02 32.73 2.72
N ALA A 13 -17.98 33.53 2.51
CA ALA A 13 -16.68 33.01 2.18
C ALA A 13 -16.46 31.97 3.25
N THR A 14 -16.78 30.73 2.90
CA THR A 14 -16.11 29.58 3.43
C THR A 14 -14.64 29.82 3.07
N GLU A 15 -13.98 30.67 3.85
CA GLU A 15 -12.66 30.38 4.35
C GLU A 15 -12.81 29.03 5.07
N VAL A 16 -12.93 27.96 4.26
CA VAL A 16 -12.18 26.76 4.53
C VAL A 16 -10.74 27.25 4.44
N SER A 17 -10.31 27.92 5.52
CA SER A 17 -8.93 27.93 5.96
C SER A 17 -8.58 26.46 5.90
N THR A 18 -7.94 26.08 4.79
CA THR A 18 -7.34 24.78 4.61
C THR A 18 -6.28 24.74 5.67
N ARG A 19 -6.69 24.37 6.90
CA ARG A 19 -5.79 23.88 7.93
C ARG A 19 -4.88 22.93 7.19
N ASP A 20 -3.59 23.27 7.19
CA ASP A 20 -2.57 22.51 6.49
C ASP A 20 -2.82 21.03 6.78
N PHE A 21 -3.07 20.26 5.71
CA PHE A 21 -3.34 18.85 5.83
C PHE A 21 -2.06 18.17 6.35
N ALA A 22 -2.00 17.98 7.66
CA ALA A 22 -0.88 17.36 8.35
C ALA A 22 -0.99 15.85 8.22
N TRP A 23 0.06 15.23 7.68
CA TRP A 23 0.17 13.79 7.57
C TRP A 23 1.61 13.38 7.90
N PRO A 24 1.95 13.22 9.19
CA PRO A 24 3.33 13.00 9.63
C PRO A 24 3.95 11.71 9.06
N ASP A 25 3.16 10.66 8.85
CA ASP A 25 3.66 9.43 8.21
C ASP A 25 4.13 9.68 6.78
N PHE A 26 3.46 10.57 6.04
CA PHE A 26 3.92 10.96 4.70
C PHE A 26 5.27 11.65 4.78
N ASP A 27 5.45 12.59 5.71
CA ASP A 27 6.71 13.33 5.84
C ASP A 27 7.85 12.38 6.25
N ARG A 28 7.58 11.40 7.14
CA ARG A 28 8.52 10.32 7.48
C ARG A 28 8.93 9.50 6.26
N TRP A 29 7.96 9.07 5.45
CA TRP A 29 8.23 8.27 4.25
C TRP A 29 8.92 9.07 3.15
N GLN A 30 8.55 10.34 2.95
CA GLN A 30 9.21 11.24 2.01
C GLN A 30 10.69 11.40 2.37
N ALA A 31 11.00 11.61 3.65
CA ALA A 31 12.37 11.69 4.14
C ALA A 31 13.14 10.38 3.93
N ALA A 32 12.53 9.23 4.21
CA ALA A 32 13.15 7.92 3.99
C ALA A 32 13.48 7.66 2.50
N PHE A 33 12.56 7.98 1.59
CA PHE A 33 12.79 7.84 0.14
C PHE A 33 13.81 8.86 -0.39
N ALA A 34 13.80 10.08 0.13
CA ALA A 34 14.82 11.08 -0.18
C ALA A 34 16.21 10.62 0.25
N ALA A 35 16.34 10.07 1.47
CA ALA A 35 17.60 9.54 2.00
C ALA A 35 18.10 8.33 1.18
N ALA A 36 17.19 7.45 0.76
CA ALA A 36 17.49 6.32 -0.12
C ALA A 36 17.72 6.74 -1.60
N ARG A 37 17.46 7.99 -1.95
CA ARG A 37 17.50 8.54 -3.32
C ARG A 37 16.63 7.76 -4.32
N ILE A 38 15.58 7.09 -3.83
CA ILE A 38 14.70 6.24 -4.62
C ILE A 38 13.26 6.49 -4.15
N PHE A 39 12.42 6.95 -5.06
CA PHE A 39 10.99 7.14 -4.82
C PHE A 39 10.18 6.09 -5.60
N PRO A 40 9.12 5.51 -4.99
CA PRO A 40 8.20 4.66 -5.74
C PRO A 40 7.47 5.47 -6.83
N PRO A 41 7.11 4.89 -7.99
CA PRO A 41 6.48 5.65 -9.08
C PRO A 41 5.20 6.40 -8.73
N ARG A 42 4.44 5.93 -7.73
CA ARG A 42 3.22 6.60 -7.25
C ARG A 42 3.50 7.96 -6.59
N TRP A 43 4.74 8.18 -6.15
CA TRP A 43 5.23 9.44 -5.58
C TRP A 43 5.66 10.47 -6.64
N GLU A 44 5.43 10.21 -7.93
CA GLU A 44 5.69 11.22 -8.96
C GLU A 44 4.99 12.56 -8.62
N GLY A 45 5.73 13.65 -8.73
CA GLY A 45 5.28 14.99 -8.30
C GLY A 45 5.22 15.24 -6.78
N LEU A 46 5.63 14.27 -5.94
CA LEU A 46 5.63 14.37 -4.47
C LEU A 46 7.05 14.32 -3.86
N HIS A 47 8.07 14.51 -4.68
CA HIS A 47 9.48 14.44 -4.26
C HIS A 47 9.88 15.57 -3.28
N ARG A 48 9.34 16.77 -3.49
CA ARG A 48 9.61 17.97 -2.70
C ARG A 48 8.38 18.86 -2.66
N ALA A 49 8.08 19.44 -1.51
CA ALA A 49 7.01 20.41 -1.37
C ALA A 49 7.34 21.71 -2.16
N PRO A 50 6.42 22.22 -3.00
CA PRO A 50 6.57 23.52 -3.65
C PRO A 50 6.38 24.67 -2.64
N PRO A 51 6.75 25.90 -3.00
CA PRO A 51 6.43 27.09 -2.20
C PRO A 51 4.94 27.20 -1.92
N ALA A 52 4.58 27.72 -0.75
CA ALA A 52 3.17 27.95 -0.41
C ALA A 52 2.52 28.98 -1.33
N HIS A 53 1.19 28.90 -1.46
CA HIS A 53 0.37 29.83 -2.24
C HIS A 53 0.68 29.90 -3.75
N THR A 54 1.19 28.80 -4.32
CA THR A 54 1.34 28.65 -5.78
C THR A 54 0.36 27.61 -6.34
N PRO A 55 0.04 27.63 -7.65
CA PRO A 55 -0.77 26.59 -8.29
C PRO A 55 -0.18 25.17 -8.11
N GLU A 56 1.14 25.06 -8.06
CA GLU A 56 1.84 23.80 -7.83
C GLU A 56 1.60 23.28 -6.41
N ALA A 57 1.44 24.17 -5.41
CA ALA A 57 1.08 23.78 -4.05
C ALA A 57 -0.28 23.10 -3.99
N GLU A 58 -1.23 23.56 -4.81
CA GLU A 58 -2.54 22.92 -4.92
C GLU A 58 -2.45 21.53 -5.55
N ALA A 59 -1.74 21.42 -6.67
CA ALA A 59 -1.52 20.14 -7.33
C ALA A 59 -0.81 19.14 -6.40
N TYR A 60 0.21 19.59 -5.65
CA TYR A 60 0.92 18.80 -4.66
C TYR A 60 -0.02 18.32 -3.53
N ARG A 61 -0.87 19.21 -3.01
CA ARG A 61 -1.85 18.89 -1.98
C ARG A 61 -2.86 17.84 -2.45
N LEU A 62 -3.44 18.02 -3.63
CA LEU A 62 -4.36 17.05 -4.24
C LEU A 62 -3.68 15.70 -4.48
N ARG A 63 -2.43 15.71 -4.95
CA ARG A 63 -1.67 14.49 -5.17
C ARG A 63 -1.32 13.77 -3.86
N LYS A 64 -1.00 14.51 -2.79
CA LYS A 64 -0.78 13.98 -1.44
C LYS A 64 -2.06 13.35 -0.89
N LEU A 65 -3.22 14.00 -1.07
CA LEU A 65 -4.53 13.44 -0.68
C LEU A 65 -4.88 12.17 -1.47
N GLY A 66 -4.65 12.17 -2.79
CA GLY A 66 -4.85 10.98 -3.62
C GLY A 66 -3.98 9.80 -3.15
N LEU A 67 -2.72 10.07 -2.82
CA LEU A 67 -1.82 9.06 -2.29
C LEU A 67 -2.27 8.53 -0.92
N LEU A 68 -2.84 9.38 -0.06
CA LEU A 68 -3.46 8.94 1.20
C LEU A 68 -4.64 8.00 0.94
N ALA A 69 -5.56 8.37 0.05
CA ALA A 69 -6.72 7.53 -0.27
C ALA A 69 -6.29 6.16 -0.81
N GLU A 70 -5.33 6.14 -1.74
CA GLU A 70 -4.72 4.90 -2.23
C GLU A 70 -4.07 4.09 -1.10
N TRP A 71 -3.40 4.76 -0.16
CA TRP A 71 -2.76 4.10 0.98
C TRP A 71 -3.76 3.43 1.92
N LEU A 72 -4.86 4.11 2.23
CA LEU A 72 -5.91 3.59 3.10
C LEU A 72 -6.65 2.39 2.48
N ASP A 73 -7.06 2.48 1.21
CA ASP A 73 -7.71 1.37 0.49
C ASP A 73 -6.82 0.13 0.48
N MET A 74 -5.54 0.34 0.17
CA MET A 74 -4.54 -0.70 0.16
C MET A 74 -4.34 -1.37 1.54
N LEU A 75 -4.27 -0.58 2.63
CA LEU A 75 -4.19 -1.12 3.99
C LEU A 75 -5.43 -1.96 4.31
N ALA A 76 -6.63 -1.47 4.02
CA ALA A 76 -7.88 -2.17 4.26
C ALA A 76 -7.95 -3.52 3.51
N ARG A 77 -7.59 -3.53 2.21
CA ARG A 77 -7.57 -4.76 1.40
C ARG A 77 -6.58 -5.79 1.94
N ARG A 78 -5.36 -5.37 2.27
CA ARG A 78 -4.33 -6.30 2.77
C ARG A 78 -4.69 -6.89 4.12
N SER A 79 -5.23 -6.10 5.04
CA SER A 79 -5.73 -6.60 6.32
C SER A 79 -6.87 -7.59 6.13
N THR A 80 -7.78 -7.33 5.18
CA THR A 80 -8.89 -8.25 4.85
C THR A 80 -8.37 -9.58 4.31
N VAL A 81 -7.43 -9.55 3.36
CA VAL A 81 -6.80 -10.74 2.77
C VAL A 81 -6.03 -11.54 3.83
N HIS A 82 -5.25 -10.86 4.66
CA HIS A 82 -4.49 -11.51 5.73
C HIS A 82 -5.41 -12.19 6.75
N ALA A 83 -6.46 -11.49 7.21
CA ALA A 83 -7.45 -12.07 8.10
C ALA A 83 -8.20 -13.26 7.46
N HIS A 84 -8.44 -13.22 6.15
CA HIS A 84 -9.00 -14.35 5.41
C HIS A 84 -8.07 -15.57 5.44
N PHE A 85 -6.78 -15.39 5.16
CA PHE A 85 -5.80 -16.47 5.25
C PHE A 85 -5.68 -17.03 6.67
N ALA A 86 -5.62 -16.17 7.68
CA ALA A 86 -5.54 -16.58 9.07
C ALA A 86 -6.75 -17.45 9.50
N ARG A 87 -7.97 -17.07 9.12
CA ARG A 87 -9.19 -17.84 9.40
C ARG A 87 -9.20 -19.23 8.75
N GLN A 88 -8.48 -19.41 7.65
CA GLN A 88 -8.38 -20.68 6.93
C GLN A 88 -7.13 -21.50 7.31
N GLY A 89 -6.31 -21.01 8.26
CA GLY A 89 -5.03 -21.64 8.59
C GLY A 89 -4.01 -21.61 7.43
N ILE A 90 -4.20 -20.70 6.46
CA ILE A 90 -3.32 -20.55 5.31
C ILE A 90 -2.12 -19.68 5.72
N ARG A 91 -0.91 -20.17 5.47
CA ARG A 91 0.32 -19.39 5.63
C ARG A 91 0.40 -18.33 4.54
N ALA A 92 0.83 -17.13 4.90
CA ALA A 92 0.93 -16.00 3.99
C ALA A 92 2.34 -15.43 3.99
N ARG A 93 2.74 -14.79 2.89
CA ARG A 93 4.01 -14.07 2.77
C ARG A 93 3.82 -12.74 2.07
N VAL A 94 4.77 -11.83 2.25
CA VAL A 94 4.87 -10.60 1.49
C VAL A 94 5.54 -10.88 0.15
N GLU A 95 4.96 -10.40 -0.94
CA GLU A 95 5.55 -10.51 -2.28
C GLU A 95 5.49 -9.19 -3.03
N ARG A 96 6.57 -8.82 -3.72
CA ARG A 96 6.55 -7.69 -4.65
C ARG A 96 5.71 -8.01 -5.87
N GLN A 97 4.70 -7.18 -6.16
CA GLN A 97 3.90 -7.31 -7.38
C GLN A 97 4.71 -6.98 -8.63
N ASP A 98 5.67 -6.06 -8.55
CA ASP A 98 6.58 -5.72 -9.64
C ASP A 98 8.03 -5.88 -9.16
N ARG A 99 8.74 -6.88 -9.70
CA ARG A 99 10.13 -7.18 -9.34
C ARG A 99 11.14 -6.26 -10.00
N ARG A 100 10.72 -5.41 -10.95
CA ARG A 100 11.61 -4.49 -11.68
C ARG A 100 11.89 -3.21 -10.90
N LEU A 101 11.04 -2.87 -9.92
CA LEU A 101 11.13 -1.64 -9.15
C LEU A 101 11.62 -1.97 -7.73
N PRO A 102 12.84 -1.57 -7.35
CA PRO A 102 13.33 -1.73 -5.99
C PRO A 102 12.51 -0.87 -5.03
N CYS A 103 12.25 -1.39 -3.83
CA CYS A 103 11.57 -0.64 -2.78
C CYS A 103 12.38 -0.75 -1.47
N PRO A 104 13.04 0.33 -1.01
CA PRO A 104 13.92 0.24 0.16
C PRO A 104 13.18 -0.19 1.44
N ALA A 105 11.88 0.10 1.53
CA ALA A 105 11.05 -0.25 2.67
C ALA A 105 10.62 -1.73 2.67
N CYS A 106 10.32 -2.28 1.48
CA CYS A 106 9.72 -3.61 1.37
C CYS A 106 10.71 -4.69 0.92
N ASP A 107 11.84 -4.31 0.32
CA ASP A 107 12.84 -5.25 -0.14
C ASP A 107 13.36 -6.17 0.98
N PRO A 108 13.61 -5.69 2.22
CA PRO A 108 13.98 -6.56 3.34
C PRO A 108 12.89 -7.55 3.78
N LEU A 109 11.64 -7.33 3.36
CA LEU A 109 10.47 -8.10 3.76
C LEU A 109 9.96 -9.01 2.64
N ASN A 110 10.50 -8.88 1.43
CA ASN A 110 10.09 -9.69 0.30
C ASN A 110 10.32 -11.18 0.61
N MET A 111 9.32 -12.01 0.32
CA MET A 111 9.26 -13.45 0.61
C MET A 111 9.16 -13.83 2.09
N ARG A 112 9.16 -12.85 3.01
CA ARG A 112 9.01 -13.12 4.44
C ARG A 112 7.58 -13.56 4.74
N GLU A 113 7.43 -14.66 5.48
CA GLU A 113 6.14 -15.09 5.99
C GLU A 113 5.59 -14.05 6.97
N VAL A 114 4.29 -13.76 6.85
CA VAL A 114 3.57 -12.87 7.73
C VAL A 114 3.01 -13.71 8.88
N GLY A 115 3.23 -13.28 10.12
CA GLY A 115 2.65 -13.92 11.30
C GLY A 115 1.12 -13.94 11.24
N ALA A 116 0.48 -14.77 12.05
CA ALA A 116 -0.98 -14.90 12.05
C ALA A 116 -1.71 -13.63 12.57
N GLN A 117 -1.01 -12.79 13.34
CA GLN A 117 -1.54 -11.57 13.93
C GLN A 117 -1.42 -10.38 12.97
N LEU A 118 -2.35 -9.43 13.03
CA LEU A 118 -2.38 -8.24 12.17
C LEU A 118 -1.22 -7.28 12.45
N ASP A 119 -0.72 -7.23 13.69
CA ASP A 119 0.44 -6.43 14.09
C ASP A 119 1.76 -6.96 13.50
N ALA A 120 1.79 -8.22 13.06
CA ALA A 120 2.90 -8.83 12.36
C ALA A 120 2.95 -8.45 10.86
N MET A 121 1.98 -7.67 10.37
CA MET A 121 1.98 -7.15 9.01
C MET A 121 3.14 -6.16 8.81
N PRO A 122 3.83 -6.22 7.65
CA PRO A 122 4.91 -5.28 7.38
C PRO A 122 4.36 -3.84 7.33
N PRO A 123 5.19 -2.82 7.63
CA PRO A 123 4.79 -1.43 7.50
C PRO A 123 4.66 -1.07 6.03
N PHE A 124 3.51 -1.35 5.44
CA PHE A 124 3.20 -0.96 4.08
C PHE A 124 3.17 0.57 3.99
N HIS A 125 4.02 1.13 3.15
CA HIS A 125 4.14 2.57 2.97
C HIS A 125 3.19 3.12 1.89
N PRO A 126 2.97 4.44 1.82
CA PRO A 126 2.19 5.05 0.74
C PRO A 126 2.81 4.75 -0.63
N GLY A 127 1.99 4.40 -1.61
CA GLY A 127 2.46 4.01 -2.95
C GLY A 127 3.11 2.63 -3.05
N CYS A 128 3.05 1.81 -1.99
CA CYS A 128 3.59 0.45 -1.98
C CYS A 128 2.81 -0.49 -2.92
N ARG A 129 3.51 -1.26 -3.75
CA ARG A 129 2.90 -2.29 -4.62
C ARG A 129 3.05 -3.72 -4.10
N CYS A 130 3.62 -3.92 -2.91
CA CYS A 130 3.78 -5.26 -2.35
C CYS A 130 2.42 -5.85 -1.98
N VAL A 131 2.27 -7.16 -1.98
CA VAL A 131 0.99 -7.83 -1.68
C VAL A 131 1.22 -8.92 -0.64
N VAL A 132 0.14 -9.29 0.06
CA VAL A 132 0.13 -10.50 0.88
C VAL A 132 -0.45 -11.61 0.01
N VAL A 133 0.31 -12.69 -0.16
CA VAL A 133 -0.08 -13.85 -0.96
C VAL A 133 -0.02 -15.10 -0.11
N ALA A 134 -0.85 -16.09 -0.45
CA ALA A 134 -0.77 -17.41 0.14
C ALA A 134 0.56 -18.08 -0.20
N VAL A 135 1.18 -18.75 0.77
CA VAL A 135 2.32 -19.62 0.53
C VAL A 135 1.77 -20.91 -0.11
N PRO A 136 2.20 -21.27 -1.34
CA PRO A 136 1.80 -22.53 -1.93
C PRO A 136 2.23 -23.68 -1.02
N ILE A 137 1.29 -24.56 -0.68
CA ILE A 137 1.64 -25.87 -0.15
C ILE A 137 2.18 -26.63 -1.36
N GLU A 138 3.50 -26.84 -1.45
CA GLU A 138 3.98 -27.82 -2.43
C GLU A 138 3.27 -29.14 -2.12
N PRO A 139 2.52 -29.71 -3.07
CA PRO A 139 1.93 -31.02 -2.83
C PRO A 139 3.11 -31.95 -2.58
N ALA A 140 3.22 -32.45 -1.34
CA ALA A 140 4.26 -33.39 -0.92
C ALA A 140 4.48 -34.35 -2.09
N GLY A 141 5.66 -34.23 -2.72
CA GLY A 141 5.90 -34.74 -4.06
C GLY A 141 5.30 -36.12 -4.15
N ARG A 142 4.42 -36.36 -5.16
CA ARG A 142 3.84 -37.67 -5.45
C ARG A 142 4.96 -38.68 -5.23
N ARG A 143 4.91 -39.39 -4.09
CA ARG A 143 5.81 -40.49 -3.80
C ARG A 143 5.54 -41.42 -4.97
N ARG A 144 6.45 -41.46 -5.96
CA ARG A 144 6.35 -42.37 -7.11
C ARG A 144 6.27 -43.73 -6.44
N LYS A 145 5.06 -44.29 -6.31
CA LYS A 145 4.90 -45.70 -6.01
C LYS A 145 5.51 -46.37 -7.23
N SER A 146 6.75 -46.80 -7.09
CA SER A 146 7.37 -47.78 -7.95
C SER A 146 6.53 -49.05 -7.83
N TYR A 147 5.44 -49.11 -8.59
CA TYR A 147 4.90 -50.39 -9.03
C TYR A 147 5.86 -50.90 -10.11
N GLU A 148 7.03 -51.35 -9.67
CA GLU A 148 7.80 -52.32 -10.44
C GLU A 148 6.94 -53.58 -10.53
N ARG A 149 6.20 -53.71 -11.63
CA ARG A 149 5.78 -55.05 -12.07
C ARG A 149 7.07 -55.77 -12.43
N LEU A 150 7.48 -56.72 -11.59
CA LEU A 150 8.38 -57.78 -12.02
C LEU A 150 7.77 -58.40 -13.28
N ARG A 151 8.48 -58.27 -14.41
CA ARG A 151 8.18 -59.04 -15.61
C ARG A 151 8.45 -60.52 -15.29
N PRO A 152 7.53 -61.45 -15.56
CA PRO A 152 7.88 -62.85 -15.61
C PRO A 152 8.84 -63.04 -16.79
N ARG A 153 10.01 -63.61 -16.51
CA ARG A 153 10.88 -64.17 -17.54
C ARG A 153 10.19 -65.46 -18.00
N ILE A 154 9.78 -65.51 -19.25
CA ILE A 154 9.33 -66.75 -19.89
C ILE A 154 10.57 -67.28 -20.62
N GLU A 155 11.07 -68.42 -20.14
CA GLU A 155 11.88 -69.37 -20.92
C GLU A 155 10.94 -70.44 -21.48
#